data_AF-A0A2M7Z2F9-F1
#
_entry.id   AF-A0A2M7Z2F9-F1
#
_cell.length_a   1.000
_cell.length_b   1.000
_cell.length_c   1.000
_cell.angle_alpha   90.00
_cell.angle_beta   90.00
_cell.angle_gamma   90.00
#
_symmetry.space_group_name_H-M   'P 1'
#
loop_
_entity.id
_entity.type
_entity.pdbx_description
1 polymer ?
#
loop_
_entity_poly.entity_id
_entity_poly.type
_entity_poly.pdbx_seq_one_letter_code
_entity_poly.pdbx_strand_id
1 'polypeptide(L)'
;MRHKKYVYFFGGGKAEGSGNMKELLGGKGSGLAEMTNLKISVPSGFTITTEACVEYFHSKKRFPAGMWDQALHGLRQVEKTMTARLGDPDNPLLVSVRSGARASMPGMMDTVLNLGLNQQTVQGLANKTGNQRFAVDAYRRFITMFGSVVMGMARDRFEHALAAMKQAQGVKHDTELTEQA
;
A
#
# COMPACT_ATOMS: atom_id res chain seq x y z
N MET A 1 -18.35 25.75 9.68
CA MET A 1 -16.89 25.64 9.55
C MET A 1 -16.58 24.69 8.40
N ARG A 2 -15.75 25.09 7.43
CA ARG A 2 -15.42 24.25 6.27
C ARG A 2 -14.45 23.16 6.73
N HIS A 3 -14.84 21.89 6.64
CA HIS A 3 -13.95 20.77 6.99
C HIS A 3 -12.68 20.81 6.12
N LYS A 4 -11.50 20.68 6.74
CA LYS A 4 -10.22 20.65 6.05
C LYS A 4 -10.10 19.35 5.22
N LYS A 5 -9.58 19.47 3.99
CA LYS A 5 -9.38 18.34 3.08
C LYS A 5 -7.99 17.74 3.29
N TYR A 6 -7.94 16.49 3.72
CA TYR A 6 -6.71 15.75 3.99
C TYR A 6 -6.39 14.66 2.97
N VAL A 7 -7.34 14.28 2.12
CA VAL A 7 -7.19 13.19 1.16
C VAL A 7 -7.48 13.66 -0.25
N TYR A 8 -6.58 13.34 -1.18
CA TYR A 8 -6.65 13.73 -2.59
C TYR A 8 -6.58 12.50 -3.48
N PHE A 9 -7.68 12.19 -4.15
CA PHE A 9 -7.78 11.06 -5.07
C PHE A 9 -7.06 11.32 -6.41
N PHE A 10 -6.52 10.27 -7.01
CA PHE A 10 -6.05 10.23 -8.39
C PHE A 10 -6.44 8.88 -9.02
N GLY A 11 -7.08 8.91 -10.18
CA GLY A 11 -7.50 7.69 -10.87
C GLY A 11 -8.52 7.97 -11.97
N GLY A 12 -8.76 7.00 -12.86
CA GLY A 12 -9.75 7.15 -13.93
C GLY A 12 -9.49 8.35 -14.86
N GLY A 13 -8.22 8.72 -15.03
CA GLY A 13 -7.80 9.85 -15.86
C GLY A 13 -8.06 11.24 -15.27
N LYS A 14 -8.40 11.36 -13.98
CA LYS A 14 -8.53 12.66 -13.30
C LYS A 14 -7.97 12.59 -11.88
N ALA A 15 -7.23 13.61 -11.48
CA ALA A 15 -6.78 13.77 -10.10
C ALA A 15 -7.36 15.03 -9.46
N GLU A 16 -7.56 14.98 -8.15
CA GLU A 16 -7.96 16.13 -7.33
C GLU A 16 -6.77 17.06 -7.02
N GLY A 17 -5.55 16.55 -7.18
CA GLY A 17 -4.30 17.30 -7.03
C GLY A 17 -3.67 17.68 -8.37
N SER A 18 -2.49 18.31 -8.31
CA SER A 18 -1.66 18.61 -9.47
C SER A 18 -0.17 18.62 -9.11
N GLY A 19 0.69 18.70 -10.13
CA GLY A 19 2.15 18.78 -9.98
C GLY A 19 2.64 19.97 -9.15
N ASN A 20 1.84 21.03 -9.07
CA ASN A 20 2.14 22.26 -8.31
C ASN A 20 1.90 22.10 -6.80
N MET A 21 1.28 21.00 -6.36
CA MET A 21 0.91 20.77 -4.96
C MET A 21 1.94 19.93 -4.19
N LYS A 22 3.23 20.02 -4.55
CA LYS A 22 4.36 19.31 -3.89
C LYS A 22 4.40 19.53 -2.38
N GLU A 23 4.00 20.73 -1.97
CA GLU A 23 3.85 21.14 -0.57
C GLU A 23 2.90 20.27 0.23
N LEU A 24 1.73 20.05 -0.37
CA LEU A 24 0.61 19.44 0.30
C LEU A 24 0.61 17.92 0.09
N LEU A 25 1.04 17.45 -1.07
CA LEU A 25 0.97 16.04 -1.49
C LEU A 25 2.33 15.32 -1.45
N GLY A 26 3.41 16.04 -1.19
CA GLY A 26 4.77 15.55 -1.36
C GLY A 26 5.12 15.33 -2.84
N GLY A 27 6.40 15.08 -3.14
CA GLY A 27 6.87 14.93 -4.52
C GLY A 27 6.26 13.74 -5.26
N LYS A 28 6.04 12.62 -4.57
CA LYS A 28 5.40 11.42 -5.16
C LYS A 28 3.91 11.64 -5.42
N GLY A 29 3.17 12.18 -4.44
CA GLY A 29 1.73 12.41 -4.56
C GLY A 29 1.41 13.45 -5.63
N SER A 30 2.15 14.55 -5.70
CA SER A 30 1.99 15.56 -6.76
C SER A 30 2.31 14.99 -8.14
N GLY A 31 3.36 14.16 -8.25
CA GLY A 31 3.74 13.49 -9.50
C GLY A 31 2.66 12.51 -9.99
N LEU A 32 2.09 11.69 -9.10
CA LEU A 32 0.99 10.77 -9.44
C LEU A 32 -0.25 11.53 -9.93
N ALA A 33 -0.57 12.64 -9.28
CA ALA A 33 -1.67 13.50 -9.69
C ALA A 33 -1.42 14.13 -11.07
N GLU A 34 -0.20 14.62 -11.33
CA GLU A 34 0.19 15.18 -12.62
C GLU A 34 0.13 14.15 -13.74
N MET A 35 0.73 12.97 -13.55
CA MET A 35 0.67 11.87 -14.51
C MET A 35 -0.78 11.47 -14.84
N THR A 36 -1.64 11.41 -13.83
CA THR A 36 -3.07 11.09 -14.01
C THR A 36 -3.79 12.16 -14.83
N ASN A 37 -3.52 13.44 -14.55
CA ASN A 37 -4.10 14.57 -15.30
C ASN A 37 -3.59 14.62 -16.75
N LEU A 38 -2.34 14.19 -16.98
CA LEU A 38 -1.74 14.00 -18.31
C LEU A 38 -2.25 12.75 -19.04
N LYS A 39 -3.24 12.03 -18.48
CA LYS A 39 -3.82 10.80 -19.05
C LYS A 39 -2.84 9.64 -19.19
N ILE A 40 -1.73 9.68 -18.46
CA ILE A 40 -0.86 8.52 -18.32
C ILE A 40 -1.59 7.47 -17.48
N SER A 41 -1.50 6.20 -17.89
CA SER A 41 -2.11 5.09 -17.17
C SER A 41 -1.41 4.88 -15.82
N VAL A 42 -2.03 5.41 -14.76
CA VAL A 42 -1.58 5.30 -13.37
C VAL A 42 -2.63 4.50 -12.60
N PRO A 43 -2.25 3.46 -11.83
CA PRO A 43 -3.17 2.76 -10.94
C PRO A 43 -3.84 3.74 -9.97
N SER A 44 -5.15 3.60 -9.78
CA SER A 44 -5.91 4.53 -8.96
C SER A 44 -5.50 4.47 -7.49
N GLY A 45 -5.51 5.61 -6.82
CA GLY A 45 -5.09 5.75 -5.44
C GLY A 45 -5.52 7.09 -4.85
N PHE A 46 -5.01 7.38 -3.65
CA PHE A 46 -5.16 8.68 -3.03
C PHE A 46 -3.91 9.04 -2.23
N THR A 47 -3.69 10.34 -2.04
CA THR A 47 -2.63 10.88 -1.21
C THR A 47 -3.23 11.48 0.06
N ILE A 48 -2.68 11.10 1.21
CA ILE A 48 -2.94 11.79 2.49
C ILE A 48 -1.93 12.93 2.61
N THR A 49 -2.42 14.14 2.85
CA THR A 49 -1.61 15.36 2.82
C THR A 49 -0.51 15.39 3.89
N THR A 50 0.54 16.18 3.63
CA THR A 50 1.58 16.53 4.60
C THR A 50 1.00 17.25 5.82
N GLU A 51 -0.03 18.08 5.63
CA GLU A 51 -0.74 18.75 6.73
C GLU A 51 -1.40 17.77 7.70
N ALA A 52 -1.98 16.67 7.20
CA ALA A 52 -2.53 15.62 8.05
C ALA A 52 -1.45 14.98 8.94
N CYS A 53 -0.25 14.82 8.39
CA CYS A 53 0.91 14.30 9.14
C CYS A 53 1.35 15.27 10.24
N VAL A 54 1.49 16.56 9.92
CA VAL A 54 1.84 17.60 10.91
C VAL A 54 0.84 17.62 12.06
N GLU A 55 -0.45 17.62 11.73
CA GLU A 55 -1.51 17.67 12.72
C GLU A 55 -1.64 16.38 13.54
N TYR A 56 -1.33 15.22 12.96
CA TYR A 56 -1.20 13.96 13.69
C TYR A 56 -0.14 14.06 14.79
N PHE A 57 1.03 14.63 14.49
CA PHE A 57 2.08 14.82 15.48
C PHE A 57 1.72 15.89 16.52
N HIS A 58 1.15 17.03 16.11
CA HIS A 58 0.65 18.04 17.05
C HIS A 58 -0.44 17.50 17.99
N SER A 59 -1.27 16.58 17.50
CA SER A 59 -2.36 15.96 18.26
C SER A 59 -1.93 14.78 19.13
N LYS A 60 -0.62 14.63 19.40
CA LYS A 60 -0.03 13.51 20.16
C LYS A 60 -0.31 12.15 19.49
N LYS A 61 -0.03 12.04 18.20
CA LYS A 61 -0.19 10.81 17.40
C LYS A 61 -1.64 10.33 17.30
N ARG A 62 -2.59 11.28 17.23
CA ARG A 62 -4.02 11.01 16.99
C ARG A 62 -4.40 11.57 15.62
N PHE A 63 -5.24 10.86 14.90
CA PHE A 63 -5.68 11.31 13.58
C PHE A 63 -6.48 12.62 13.68
N PRO A 64 -6.25 13.57 12.75
CA PRO A 64 -7.09 14.77 12.65
C PRO A 64 -8.56 14.40 12.44
N ALA A 65 -9.46 15.21 13.00
CA ALA A 65 -10.89 14.96 12.90
C ALA A 65 -11.34 14.89 11.42
N GLY A 66 -12.05 13.81 11.06
CA GLY A 66 -12.54 13.57 9.71
C GLY A 66 -11.49 13.11 8.68
N MET A 67 -10.20 13.02 9.03
CA MET A 67 -9.18 12.50 8.12
C MET A 67 -9.44 11.04 7.76
N TRP A 68 -9.78 10.22 8.75
CA TRP A 68 -10.06 8.79 8.55
C TRP A 68 -11.27 8.56 7.63
N ASP A 69 -12.35 9.31 7.82
CA ASP A 69 -13.53 9.22 6.97
C ASP A 69 -13.21 9.61 5.52
N GLN A 70 -12.35 10.61 5.32
CA GLN A 70 -11.86 10.98 3.99
C GLN A 70 -11.00 9.88 3.37
N ALA A 71 -10.18 9.19 4.16
CA ALA A 71 -9.38 8.06 3.68
C ALA A 71 -10.27 6.87 3.26
N LEU A 72 -11.30 6.55 4.05
CA LEU A 72 -12.30 5.54 3.68
C LEU A 72 -13.08 5.94 2.42
N HIS A 73 -13.41 7.23 2.28
CA HIS A 73 -14.03 7.73 1.05
C HIS A 73 -13.10 7.61 -0.16
N GLY A 74 -11.82 7.94 0.00
CA GLY A 74 -10.79 7.74 -1.03
C GLY A 74 -10.65 6.27 -1.42
N LEU A 75 -10.64 5.36 -0.45
CA LEU A 75 -10.60 3.93 -0.70
C LEU A 75 -11.81 3.46 -1.52
N ARG A 76 -13.03 3.90 -1.19
CA ARG A 76 -14.23 3.56 -1.98
C ARG A 76 -14.14 4.05 -3.43
N GLN A 77 -13.51 5.20 -3.67
CA GLN A 77 -13.25 5.68 -5.03
C GLN A 77 -12.28 4.75 -5.77
N VAL A 78 -11.19 4.32 -5.11
CA VAL A 78 -10.25 3.34 -5.67
C VAL A 78 -10.95 2.03 -6.00
N GLU A 79 -11.76 1.50 -5.07
CA GLU A 79 -12.52 0.26 -5.28
C GLU A 79 -13.44 0.35 -6.50
N LYS A 80 -14.15 1.48 -6.64
CA LYS A 80 -15.02 1.75 -7.78
C LYS A 80 -14.24 1.81 -9.09
N THR A 81 -13.10 2.51 -9.13
CA THR A 81 -12.32 2.67 -10.36
C THR A 81 -11.59 1.39 -10.77
N MET A 82 -11.12 0.61 -9.79
CA MET A 82 -10.42 -0.65 -10.03
C MET A 82 -11.38 -1.84 -10.17
N THR A 83 -12.68 -1.63 -9.97
CA THR A 83 -13.71 -2.68 -9.98
C THR A 83 -13.34 -3.87 -9.08
N ALA A 84 -12.78 -3.59 -7.91
CA ALA A 84 -12.29 -4.58 -6.93
C ALA A 84 -12.48 -4.01 -5.52
N ARG A 85 -12.56 -4.87 -4.50
CA ARG A 85 -12.83 -4.43 -3.11
C ARG A 85 -11.76 -4.89 -2.15
N LEU A 86 -11.38 -4.04 -1.19
CA LEU A 86 -10.40 -4.39 -0.17
C LEU A 86 -10.98 -5.46 0.75
N GLY A 87 -10.30 -6.60 0.87
CA GLY A 87 -10.77 -7.73 1.68
C GLY A 87 -11.77 -8.65 0.99
N ASP A 88 -12.09 -8.43 -0.29
CA ASP A 88 -12.96 -9.33 -1.07
C ASP A 88 -12.21 -10.64 -1.44
N PRO A 89 -12.73 -11.82 -1.07
CA PRO A 89 -12.05 -13.09 -1.32
C PRO A 89 -12.09 -13.53 -2.78
N ASP A 90 -12.99 -13.01 -3.61
CA ASP A 90 -13.14 -13.41 -5.01
C ASP A 90 -12.44 -12.43 -5.95
N ASN A 91 -12.52 -11.14 -5.63
CA ASN A 91 -11.89 -10.07 -6.41
C ASN A 91 -11.14 -9.06 -5.53
N PRO A 92 -10.02 -9.48 -4.93
CA PRO A 92 -9.31 -8.68 -3.95
C PRO A 92 -8.68 -7.43 -4.58
N LEU A 93 -8.93 -6.28 -3.97
CA LEU A 93 -8.14 -5.06 -4.15
C LEU A 93 -6.91 -5.14 -3.23
N LEU A 94 -5.72 -5.03 -3.80
CA LEU A 94 -4.47 -4.88 -3.05
C LEU A 94 -3.91 -3.48 -3.26
N VAL A 95 -3.42 -2.87 -2.19
CA VAL A 95 -2.87 -1.51 -2.23
C VAL A 95 -1.40 -1.49 -1.81
N SER A 96 -0.69 -0.47 -2.29
CA SER A 96 0.64 -0.14 -1.78
C SER A 96 0.58 1.12 -0.93
N VAL A 97 1.29 1.13 0.20
CA VAL A 97 1.43 2.30 1.06
C VAL A 97 2.87 2.79 0.96
N ARG A 98 3.03 4.04 0.52
CA ARG A 98 4.34 4.64 0.19
C ARG A 98 4.45 5.99 0.86
N SER A 99 5.54 6.19 1.60
CA SER A 99 5.88 7.51 2.15
C SER A 99 6.22 8.50 1.03
N GLY A 100 5.79 9.75 1.17
CA GLY A 100 6.07 10.83 0.24
C GLY A 100 6.15 12.16 0.97
N ALA A 101 7.37 12.69 1.10
CA ALA A 101 7.61 14.01 1.68
C ALA A 101 7.77 15.09 0.60
N ARG A 102 7.77 16.35 1.04
CA ARG A 102 8.03 17.53 0.21
C ARG A 102 9.42 17.48 -0.45
N ALA A 103 10.42 17.02 0.30
CA ALA A 103 11.77 16.72 -0.17
C ALA A 103 12.12 15.26 0.13
N SER A 104 13.03 14.68 -0.65
CA SER A 104 13.52 13.31 -0.39
C SER A 104 14.27 13.29 0.94
N MET A 105 13.79 12.49 1.89
CA MET A 105 14.42 12.32 3.20
C MET A 105 14.85 10.87 3.40
N PRO A 106 16.14 10.60 3.67
CA PRO A 106 16.59 9.31 4.20
C PRO A 106 15.86 9.01 5.53
N GLY A 107 15.52 7.74 5.77
CA GLY A 107 14.88 7.32 7.03
C GLY A 107 13.35 7.44 7.06
N MET A 108 12.69 7.73 5.94
CA MET A 108 11.23 7.59 5.84
C MET A 108 10.82 6.11 5.85
N MET A 109 9.58 5.86 6.28
CA MET A 109 8.97 4.53 6.24
C MET A 109 9.12 3.89 4.86
N ASP A 110 9.60 2.64 4.84
CA ASP A 110 9.71 1.83 3.64
C ASP A 110 8.35 1.58 2.99
N THR A 111 8.37 1.22 1.71
CA THR A 111 7.15 0.87 0.98
C THR A 111 6.60 -0.46 1.46
N VAL A 112 5.30 -0.52 1.76
CA VAL A 112 4.57 -1.76 1.99
C VAL A 112 3.74 -2.07 0.75
N LEU A 113 3.99 -3.22 0.12
CA LEU A 113 3.20 -3.73 -1.00
C LEU A 113 2.20 -4.78 -0.52
N ASN A 114 1.20 -5.09 -1.36
CA ASN A 114 0.23 -6.17 -1.17
C ASN A 114 -0.64 -6.05 0.10
N LEU A 115 -0.83 -4.82 0.62
CA LEU A 115 -1.76 -4.60 1.73
C LEU A 115 -3.18 -4.95 1.27
N GLY A 116 -3.84 -5.79 2.05
CA GLY A 116 -5.12 -6.40 1.70
C GLY A 116 -5.07 -7.93 1.65
N LEU A 117 -3.86 -8.52 1.58
CA LEU A 117 -3.70 -9.97 1.68
C LEU A 117 -3.99 -10.50 3.09
N ASN A 118 -4.81 -11.54 3.15
CA ASN A 118 -5.09 -12.37 4.31
C ASN A 118 -5.35 -13.82 3.85
N GLN A 119 -5.69 -14.71 4.77
CA GLN A 119 -5.94 -16.13 4.48
C GLN A 119 -7.04 -16.38 3.43
N GLN A 120 -8.02 -15.49 3.30
CA GLN A 120 -9.11 -15.62 2.34
C GLN A 120 -8.71 -15.00 0.98
N THR A 121 -8.22 -13.76 1.00
CA THR A 121 -7.92 -13.02 -0.24
C THR A 121 -6.69 -13.55 -0.97
N VAL A 122 -5.78 -14.28 -0.30
CA VAL A 122 -4.66 -14.96 -0.97
C VAL A 122 -5.17 -16.03 -1.92
N GLN A 123 -6.25 -16.74 -1.56
CA GLN A 123 -6.88 -17.71 -2.45
C GLN A 123 -7.55 -17.01 -3.63
N GLY A 124 -8.21 -15.87 -3.39
CA GLY A 124 -8.74 -15.00 -4.46
C GLY A 124 -7.68 -14.56 -5.45
N LEU A 125 -6.52 -14.12 -4.93
CA LEU A 125 -5.39 -13.75 -5.78
C LEU A 125 -4.90 -14.94 -6.60
N ALA A 126 -4.72 -16.10 -5.97
CA ALA A 126 -4.27 -17.32 -6.66
C ALA A 126 -5.21 -17.73 -7.79
N ASN A 127 -6.52 -17.72 -7.54
CA ASN A 127 -7.55 -18.05 -8.51
C ASN A 127 -7.54 -17.06 -9.68
N LYS A 128 -7.45 -15.75 -9.38
CA LYS A 128 -7.45 -14.69 -10.39
C LYS A 128 -6.22 -14.71 -11.29
N THR A 129 -5.06 -15.09 -10.76
CA THR A 129 -3.82 -15.17 -11.54
C THR A 129 -3.54 -16.56 -12.11
N GLY A 130 -4.31 -17.58 -11.73
CA GLY A 130 -4.02 -18.99 -12.04
C GLY A 130 -2.64 -19.43 -11.54
N ASN A 131 -2.16 -18.83 -10.46
CA ASN A 131 -0.78 -18.99 -9.98
C ASN A 131 -0.71 -18.94 -8.45
N GLN A 132 -0.87 -20.11 -7.85
CA GLN A 132 -0.90 -20.27 -6.41
C GLN A 132 0.47 -19.97 -5.78
N ARG A 133 1.58 -20.38 -6.41
CA ARG A 133 2.95 -20.03 -6.00
C ARG A 133 3.13 -18.52 -5.85
N PHE A 134 2.68 -17.75 -6.84
CA PHE A 134 2.76 -16.28 -6.82
C PHE A 134 1.97 -15.69 -5.65
N ALA A 135 0.75 -16.17 -5.42
CA ALA A 135 -0.09 -15.65 -4.35
C ALA A 135 0.50 -15.91 -2.96
N VAL A 136 1.02 -17.12 -2.70
CA VAL A 136 1.69 -17.47 -1.45
C VAL A 136 3.01 -16.70 -1.28
N ASP A 137 3.80 -16.52 -2.36
CA ASP A 137 5.01 -15.70 -2.32
C ASP A 137 4.70 -14.22 -2.03
N ALA A 138 3.64 -13.68 -2.63
CA ALA A 138 3.16 -12.33 -2.36
C ALA A 138 2.69 -12.18 -0.91
N TYR A 139 2.04 -13.21 -0.36
CA TYR A 139 1.53 -13.20 1.01
C TYR A 139 2.64 -13.31 2.04
N ARG A 140 3.62 -14.21 1.89
CA ARG A 140 4.78 -14.27 2.79
C ARG A 140 5.55 -12.95 2.80
N ARG A 141 5.75 -12.33 1.62
CA ARG A 141 6.45 -11.04 1.49
C ARG A 141 5.67 -9.93 2.16
N PHE A 142 4.34 -9.92 2.01
CA PHE A 142 3.48 -8.97 2.72
C PHE A 142 3.63 -9.11 4.23
N ILE A 143 3.57 -10.34 4.77
CA ILE A 143 3.74 -10.60 6.22
C ILE A 143 5.10 -10.07 6.70
N THR A 144 6.19 -10.36 5.97
CA THR A 144 7.52 -9.84 6.32
C THR A 144 7.58 -8.31 6.27
N MET A 145 7.11 -7.68 5.19
CA MET A 145 7.13 -6.22 5.04
C MET A 145 6.25 -5.54 6.10
N PHE A 146 5.03 -6.01 6.32
CA PHE A 146 4.11 -5.44 7.29
C PHE A 146 4.63 -5.65 8.73
N GLY A 147 5.11 -6.85 9.03
CA GLY A 147 5.73 -7.18 10.30
C GLY A 147 6.92 -6.28 10.62
N SER A 148 7.82 -6.06 9.67
CA SER A 148 9.00 -5.22 9.91
C SER A 148 8.68 -3.72 9.91
N VAL A 149 7.95 -3.23 8.90
CA VAL A 149 7.76 -1.79 8.67
C VAL A 149 6.66 -1.20 9.56
N VAL A 150 5.58 -1.95 9.80
CA VAL A 150 4.41 -1.45 10.55
C VAL A 150 4.42 -1.93 11.99
N MET A 151 4.74 -3.21 12.22
CA MET A 151 4.72 -3.81 13.56
C MET A 151 6.06 -3.72 14.31
N GLY A 152 7.12 -3.21 13.66
CA GLY A 152 8.43 -3.04 14.28
C GLY A 152 9.17 -4.35 14.60
N MET A 153 8.81 -5.45 13.95
CA MET A 153 9.45 -6.75 14.16
C MET A 153 10.80 -6.82 13.44
N ALA A 154 11.81 -7.43 14.10
CA ALA A 154 13.10 -7.65 13.47
C ALA A 154 12.96 -8.54 12.23
N ARG A 155 13.43 -8.04 11.08
CA ARG A 155 13.33 -8.73 9.79
C ARG A 155 14.00 -10.11 9.79
N ASP A 156 15.11 -10.23 10.52
CA ASP A 156 15.90 -11.47 10.64
C ASP A 156 15.06 -12.64 11.15
N ARG A 157 14.00 -12.40 11.93
CA ARG A 157 13.08 -13.47 12.36
C ARG A 157 12.42 -14.17 11.18
N PHE A 158 12.01 -13.40 10.16
CA PHE A 158 11.37 -13.93 8.96
C PHE A 158 12.41 -14.61 8.04
N GLU A 159 13.61 -14.03 7.93
CA GLU A 159 14.70 -14.60 7.14
C GLU A 159 15.19 -15.95 7.73
N HIS A 160 15.30 -16.05 9.05
CA HIS A 160 15.63 -17.32 9.72
C HIS A 160 14.56 -18.39 9.49
N ALA A 161 13.27 -18.04 9.58
CA ALA A 161 12.18 -18.98 9.29
C ALA A 161 12.22 -19.47 7.84
N LEU A 162 12.47 -18.58 6.89
CA LEU A 162 12.61 -18.92 5.48
C LEU A 162 13.84 -19.79 5.20
N ALA A 163 14.97 -19.48 5.84
CA ALA A 163 16.20 -20.25 5.72
C ALA A 163 16.02 -21.68 6.26
N ALA A 164 15.35 -21.84 7.41
CA ALA A 164 15.01 -23.15 7.96
C ALA A 164 14.13 -23.96 7.00
N MET A 165 13.15 -23.31 6.36
CA MET A 165 12.28 -23.99 5.39
C MET A 165 13.05 -24.44 4.14
N LYS A 166 13.95 -23.60 3.62
CA LYS A 166 14.84 -23.96 2.50
C LYS A 166 15.73 -25.14 2.84
N GLN A 167 16.30 -25.16 4.04
CA GLN A 167 17.11 -26.29 4.53
C GLN A 167 16.29 -27.57 4.63
N ALA A 168 15.06 -27.49 5.16
CA ALA A 168 14.16 -28.64 5.27
C ALA A 168 13.77 -29.23 3.90
N GLN A 169 13.64 -28.39 2.86
CA GLN A 169 13.36 -28.83 1.49
C GLN A 169 14.61 -29.09 0.64
N GLY A 170 15.82 -28.90 1.18
CA GLY A 170 17.06 -29.13 0.46
C GLY A 170 17.33 -28.16 -0.71
N VAL A 171 16.71 -26.98 -0.70
CA VAL A 171 16.84 -25.97 -1.77
C VAL A 171 17.74 -24.81 -1.36
N LYS A 172 18.31 -24.08 -2.34
CA LYS A 172 19.22 -22.96 -2.06
C LYS A 172 18.54 -21.61 -2.27
N HIS A 173 17.73 -21.51 -3.31
CA HIS A 173 17.08 -20.28 -3.75
C HIS A 173 15.60 -20.28 -3.38
N ASP A 174 15.09 -19.09 -3.01
CA ASP A 174 13.66 -18.87 -2.73
C ASP A 174 12.75 -19.24 -3.91
N THR A 175 13.27 -19.20 -5.13
CA THR A 175 12.54 -19.56 -6.36
C THR A 175 12.25 -21.05 -6.46
N GLU A 176 13.01 -21.88 -5.74
CA GLU A 176 12.86 -23.34 -5.74
C GLU A 176 11.82 -23.80 -4.71
N LEU A 177 11.37 -22.92 -3.81
CA LEU A 177 10.27 -23.23 -2.88
C LEU A 177 8.94 -23.35 -3.64
N THR A 178 8.20 -24.41 -3.32
CA THR A 178 6.90 -24.73 -3.93
C THR A 178 5.74 -24.09 -3.16
N GLU A 179 4.51 -24.26 -3.66
CA GLU A 179 3.29 -23.66 -3.10
C GLU A 179 2.91 -24.18 -1.72
N GLN A 180 3.43 -25.34 -1.34
CA GLN A 180 3.19 -26.01 -0.06
C GLN A 180 4.23 -25.61 1.00
N ALA A 181 5.21 -24.79 0.62
CA ALA A 181 6.31 -24.35 1.47
C ALA A 181 6.01 -23.02 2.18
#